data_AF-A0A966DBD8-F1
#
_entry.id   AF-A0A966DBD8-F1
#
_cell.length_a   1.000
_cell.length_b   1.000
_cell.length_c   1.000
_cell.angle_alpha   90.00
_cell.angle_beta   90.00
_cell.angle_gamma   90.00
#
_symmetry.space_group_name_H-M   'P 1'
#
loop_
_entity.id
_entity.type
_entity.pdbx_description
1 polymer ?
#
loop_
_entity_poly.entity_id
_entity_poly.type
_entity_poly.pdbx_seq_one_letter_code
_entity_poly.pdbx_strand_id
1 'polypeptide(L)'
;MNESTNQFYLDRQNNTESNARSYPRKFPIAIKQAKGSYLIDVEGNKYLDFLCGAGTLALGHNDPEVNQAMVEMLTQDAPLHTLDLTTPVKDTFVETLLSLLPEELKGHAKVQFCSPSGTDAVDAAIKLCKTATGRSSIIAFGGAYHGMGHGALALTGNLNAKNQVNGLMPDVHFFPYPYSYRCPFGLGGEAGVDA
;
A
#
# COMPACT_ATOMS: atom_id res chain seq x y z
N MET A 1 -29.27 15.39 20.59
CA MET A 1 -28.80 14.13 19.99
C MET A 1 -27.55 13.76 20.75
N ASN A 2 -27.49 12.60 21.42
CA ASN A 2 -26.26 12.19 22.13
C ASN A 2 -25.12 12.15 21.11
N GLU A 3 -24.14 13.05 21.23
CA GLU A 3 -22.93 12.97 20.41
C GLU A 3 -22.17 11.70 20.82
N SER A 4 -22.10 10.74 19.90
CA SER A 4 -21.36 9.50 20.11
C SER A 4 -19.88 9.80 20.32
N THR A 5 -19.33 9.34 21.46
CA THR A 5 -17.92 9.49 21.85
C THR A 5 -17.00 8.60 21.01
N ASN A 6 -15.69 8.84 21.09
CA ASN A 6 -14.68 7.93 20.53
C ASN A 6 -14.90 6.50 21.04
N GLN A 7 -15.14 6.34 22.34
CA GLN A 7 -15.38 5.03 22.97
C GLN A 7 -16.59 4.30 22.38
N PHE A 8 -17.70 5.01 22.13
CA PHE A 8 -18.89 4.42 21.54
C PHE A 8 -18.59 3.73 20.19
N TYR A 9 -17.84 4.40 19.31
CA TYR A 9 -17.49 3.84 18.00
C TYR A 9 -16.49 2.69 18.11
N LEU A 10 -15.50 2.80 19.01
CA LEU A 10 -14.51 1.74 19.23
C LEU A 10 -15.13 0.46 19.80
N ASP A 11 -16.09 0.58 20.73
CA ASP A 11 -16.82 -0.57 21.27
C ASP A 11 -17.64 -1.27 20.20
N ARG A 12 -18.36 -0.49 19.37
CA ARG A 12 -19.12 -1.04 18.25
C ARG A 12 -18.18 -1.71 17.24
N GLN A 13 -17.07 -1.08 16.92
CA GLN A 13 -16.03 -1.63 16.06
C GLN A 13 -15.50 -2.96 16.62
N ASN A 14 -15.22 -3.06 17.92
CA ASN A 14 -14.78 -4.30 18.57
C ASN A 14 -15.80 -5.43 18.52
N ASN A 15 -17.09 -5.11 18.57
CA ASN A 15 -18.16 -6.10 18.50
C ASN A 15 -18.48 -6.57 17.08
N THR A 16 -18.07 -5.83 16.04
CA THR A 16 -18.56 -6.06 14.66
C THR A 16 -17.48 -6.45 13.66
N GLU A 17 -16.21 -6.08 13.87
CA GLU A 17 -15.14 -6.43 12.94
C GLU A 17 -14.05 -7.28 13.60
N SER A 18 -13.40 -8.12 12.78
CA SER A 18 -12.38 -9.08 13.24
C SER A 18 -11.22 -8.43 14.00
N ASN A 19 -10.53 -9.24 14.81
CA ASN A 19 -9.35 -8.80 15.56
C ASN A 19 -8.09 -8.52 14.70
N ALA A 20 -8.16 -8.73 13.38
CA ALA A 20 -7.05 -8.56 12.42
C ALA A 20 -6.60 -7.09 12.20
N ARG A 21 -7.21 -6.11 12.88
CA ARG A 21 -6.95 -4.66 12.70
C ARG A 21 -5.90 -4.13 13.66
N SER A 22 -4.82 -3.53 13.17
CA SER A 22 -3.71 -3.07 14.04
C SER A 22 -3.86 -1.65 14.58
N TYR A 23 -4.29 -0.69 13.74
CA TYR A 23 -4.20 0.74 14.05
C TYR A 23 -5.11 1.24 15.18
N PRO A 24 -6.40 0.83 15.28
CA PRO A 24 -7.28 1.33 16.33
C PRO A 24 -6.80 1.03 17.77
N ARG A 25 -5.94 0.01 17.94
CA ARG A 25 -5.32 -0.32 19.24
C ARG A 25 -4.23 0.66 19.65
N LYS A 26 -3.60 1.33 18.69
CA LYS A 26 -2.54 2.33 18.93
C LYS A 26 -3.08 3.75 18.87
N PHE A 27 -4.08 3.98 18.04
CA PHE A 27 -4.76 5.25 17.83
C PHE A 27 -6.26 5.06 18.11
N PRO A 28 -6.69 4.98 19.38
CA PRO A 28 -8.08 4.72 19.75
C PRO A 28 -8.93 5.98 19.58
N ILE A 29 -9.10 6.42 18.34
CA ILE A 29 -9.91 7.58 17.96
C ILE A 29 -10.86 7.21 16.82
N ALA A 30 -12.04 7.80 16.82
CA ALA A 30 -12.99 7.75 15.72
C ALA A 30 -12.89 9.04 14.92
N ILE A 31 -12.34 8.97 13.71
CA ILE A 31 -12.09 10.14 12.86
C ILE A 31 -13.43 10.60 12.25
N LYS A 32 -13.76 11.88 12.41
CA LYS A 32 -14.97 12.52 11.87
C LYS A 32 -14.70 13.31 10.60
N GLN A 33 -13.60 14.06 10.58
CA GLN A 33 -13.21 14.92 9.46
C GLN A 33 -11.69 14.89 9.26
N ALA A 34 -11.26 15.15 8.04
CA ALA A 34 -9.85 15.27 7.71
C ALA A 34 -9.66 16.28 6.58
N LYS A 35 -8.63 17.13 6.64
CA LYS A 35 -8.27 18.05 5.54
C LYS A 35 -6.79 18.40 5.61
N GLY A 36 -6.09 18.32 4.48
CA GLY A 36 -4.65 18.45 4.43
C GLY A 36 -4.00 17.46 5.39
N SER A 37 -3.12 17.93 6.26
CA SER A 37 -2.45 17.09 7.27
C SER A 37 -3.21 16.98 8.59
N TYR A 38 -4.46 17.46 8.70
CA TYR A 38 -5.19 17.47 9.96
C TYR A 38 -6.35 16.47 9.99
N LEU A 39 -6.49 15.80 11.12
CA LEU A 39 -7.64 14.97 11.48
C LEU A 39 -8.42 15.63 12.61
N ILE A 40 -9.74 15.48 12.60
CA ILE A 40 -10.64 15.87 13.68
C ILE A 40 -11.46 14.64 14.05
N ASP A 41 -11.42 14.23 15.31
CA ASP A 41 -12.21 13.10 15.80
C ASP A 41 -13.68 13.49 16.08
N VAL A 42 -14.48 12.53 16.52
CA VAL A 42 -15.90 12.74 16.82
C VAL A 42 -16.15 13.64 18.03
N GLU A 43 -15.16 13.81 18.91
CA GLU A 43 -15.21 14.66 20.11
C GLU A 43 -14.64 16.07 19.86
N GLY A 44 -14.16 16.34 18.64
CA GLY A 44 -13.61 17.64 18.22
C GLY A 44 -12.12 17.82 18.49
N ASN A 45 -11.40 16.78 18.94
CA ASN A 45 -9.96 16.84 19.10
C ASN A 45 -9.28 16.89 17.72
N LYS A 46 -8.28 17.76 17.59
CA LYS A 46 -7.54 17.98 16.34
C LYS A 46 -6.14 17.36 16.42
N TYR A 47 -5.78 16.57 15.42
CA TYR A 47 -4.49 15.87 15.34
C TYR A 47 -3.74 16.24 14.06
N LEU A 48 -2.41 16.29 14.14
CA LEU A 48 -1.54 16.36 12.97
C LEU A 48 -1.19 14.93 12.52
N ASP A 49 -1.48 14.59 11.27
CA ASP A 49 -1.29 13.25 10.71
C ASP A 49 0.14 13.07 10.18
N PHE A 50 0.96 12.34 10.94
CA PHE A 50 2.30 11.89 10.52
C PHE A 50 2.31 10.47 9.95
N LEU A 51 1.17 9.78 9.93
CA LEU A 51 1.05 8.44 9.36
C LEU A 51 0.77 8.52 7.85
N CYS A 52 0.00 9.53 7.42
CA CYS A 52 -0.37 9.79 6.03
C CYS A 52 -0.91 8.56 5.31
N GLY A 53 -1.74 7.76 5.98
CA GLY A 53 -2.25 6.50 5.43
C GLY A 53 -1.14 5.49 5.10
N ALA A 54 -0.11 5.40 5.96
CA ALA A 54 1.14 4.68 5.69
C ALA A 54 1.86 5.17 4.42
N GLY A 55 1.88 6.49 4.24
CA GLY A 55 2.54 7.17 3.11
C GLY A 55 1.71 7.28 1.83
N THR A 56 0.47 6.81 1.80
CA THR A 56 -0.41 6.85 0.61
C THR A 56 -1.00 8.24 0.35
N LEU A 57 -1.14 9.07 1.37
CA LEU A 57 -1.77 10.40 1.29
C LEU A 57 -0.75 11.51 1.03
N ALA A 58 -0.06 11.45 -0.11
CA ALA A 58 0.99 12.43 -0.46
C ALA A 58 0.48 13.88 -0.54
N LEU A 59 -0.77 14.09 -0.99
CA LEU A 59 -1.42 15.41 -1.05
C LEU A 59 -2.21 15.75 0.23
N GLY A 60 -2.17 14.88 1.24
CA GLY A 60 -3.03 14.96 2.42
C GLY A 60 -4.48 14.58 2.14
N HIS A 61 -5.34 14.81 3.13
CA HIS A 61 -6.76 14.47 3.06
C HIS A 61 -7.55 15.54 2.29
N ASN A 62 -8.50 15.12 1.45
CA ASN A 62 -9.46 16.00 0.77
C ASN A 62 -8.81 17.15 -0.02
N ASP A 63 -7.82 16.81 -0.84
CA ASP A 63 -7.23 17.75 -1.79
C ASP A 63 -8.31 18.32 -2.75
N PRO A 64 -8.42 19.65 -2.90
CA PRO A 64 -9.48 20.26 -3.71
C PRO A 64 -9.45 19.85 -5.19
N GLU A 65 -8.28 19.65 -5.78
CA GLU A 65 -8.13 19.31 -7.19
C GLU A 65 -8.56 17.85 -7.43
N VAL A 66 -8.12 16.93 -6.58
CA VAL A 66 -8.55 15.52 -6.62
C VAL A 66 -10.05 15.40 -6.39
N ASN A 67 -10.60 16.13 -5.42
CA ASN A 67 -12.04 16.12 -5.13
C ASN A 67 -12.86 16.63 -6.32
N GLN A 68 -12.41 17.71 -6.96
CA GLN A 68 -13.08 18.26 -8.14
C GLN A 68 -13.06 17.25 -9.29
N ALA A 69 -11.92 16.60 -9.56
CA ALA A 69 -11.81 15.57 -10.61
C ALA A 69 -12.75 14.37 -10.36
N MET A 70 -12.90 13.93 -9.12
CA MET A 70 -13.85 12.86 -8.76
C MET A 70 -15.31 13.29 -8.98
N VAL A 71 -15.67 14.51 -8.59
CA VAL A 71 -17.02 15.05 -8.82
C VAL A 71 -17.32 15.15 -10.31
N GLU A 72 -16.37 15.65 -11.10
CA GLU A 72 -16.51 15.74 -12.56
C GLU A 72 -16.75 14.37 -13.20
N MET A 73 -15.95 13.35 -12.84
CA MET A 73 -16.12 11.99 -13.33
C MET A 73 -17.54 11.46 -13.07
N LEU A 74 -18.10 11.70 -11.88
CA LEU A 74 -19.44 11.28 -11.52
C LEU A 74 -20.53 12.06 -12.27
N THR A 75 -20.37 13.38 -12.39
CA THR A 75 -21.36 14.25 -13.04
C THR A 75 -21.37 14.15 -14.57
N GLN A 76 -20.32 13.58 -15.16
CA GLN A 76 -20.21 13.30 -16.60
C GLN A 76 -20.69 11.90 -16.99
N ASP A 77 -21.25 11.13 -16.04
CA ASP A 77 -21.65 9.73 -16.25
C ASP A 77 -20.50 8.86 -16.79
N ALA A 78 -19.25 9.17 -16.39
CA ALA A 78 -18.08 8.43 -16.85
C ALA A 78 -18.16 6.98 -16.33
N PRO A 79 -17.70 5.99 -17.14
CA PRO A 79 -17.83 4.60 -16.75
C PRO A 79 -16.91 4.28 -15.56
N LEU A 80 -17.51 3.80 -14.47
CA LEU A 80 -16.78 3.49 -13.23
C LEU A 80 -16.12 2.10 -13.23
N HIS A 81 -16.65 1.16 -14.02
CA HIS A 81 -16.11 -0.19 -14.14
C HIS A 81 -16.19 -0.68 -15.58
N THR A 82 -15.03 -0.89 -16.20
CA THR A 82 -14.92 -1.25 -17.63
C THR A 82 -14.09 -2.49 -17.88
N LEU A 83 -13.74 -3.26 -16.84
CA LEU A 83 -12.76 -4.35 -16.92
C LEU A 83 -11.46 -3.86 -17.59
N ASP A 84 -11.03 -4.49 -18.68
CA ASP A 84 -9.81 -4.16 -19.43
C ASP A 84 -10.05 -3.21 -20.62
N LEU A 85 -11.30 -2.83 -20.90
CA LEU A 85 -11.63 -1.91 -21.99
C LEU A 85 -10.93 -0.55 -21.80
N THR A 86 -10.61 0.08 -22.93
CA THR A 86 -9.98 1.41 -22.93
C THR A 86 -11.01 2.51 -22.70
N THR A 87 -10.58 3.59 -22.06
CA THR A 87 -11.35 4.84 -21.88
C THR A 87 -10.41 6.03 -22.08
N PRO A 88 -10.91 7.21 -22.47
CA PRO A 88 -10.06 8.41 -22.58
C PRO A 88 -9.29 8.71 -21.29
N VAL A 89 -9.94 8.56 -20.12
CA VAL A 89 -9.31 8.78 -18.81
C VAL A 89 -8.16 7.79 -18.57
N LYS A 90 -8.37 6.50 -18.89
CA LYS A 90 -7.34 5.46 -18.76
C LYS A 90 -6.17 5.72 -19.70
N ASP A 91 -6.44 6.15 -20.93
CA ASP A 91 -5.41 6.47 -21.93
C ASP A 91 -4.54 7.64 -21.46
N THR A 92 -5.15 8.76 -21.06
CA THR A 92 -4.44 9.92 -20.49
C THR A 92 -3.61 9.55 -19.26
N PHE A 93 -4.14 8.69 -18.37
CA PHE A 93 -3.40 8.21 -17.21
C PHE A 93 -2.16 7.39 -17.62
N VAL A 94 -2.31 6.47 -18.57
CA VAL A 94 -1.18 5.65 -19.06
C VAL A 94 -0.13 6.53 -19.73
N GLU A 95 -0.54 7.47 -20.58
CA GLU A 95 0.38 8.41 -21.22
C GLU A 95 1.17 9.22 -20.18
N THR A 96 0.47 9.79 -19.20
CA THR A 96 1.09 10.56 -18.12
C THR A 96 2.06 9.70 -17.32
N LEU A 97 1.65 8.50 -16.90
CA LEU A 97 2.48 7.58 -16.13
C LEU A 97 3.76 7.20 -16.89
N LEU A 98 3.64 6.85 -18.17
CA LEU A 98 4.79 6.47 -19.00
C LEU A 98 5.73 7.66 -19.24
N SER A 99 5.22 8.89 -19.31
CA SER A 99 6.05 10.09 -19.45
C SER A 99 6.95 10.38 -18.24
N LEU A 100 6.53 9.92 -17.05
CA LEU A 100 7.22 10.11 -15.77
C LEU A 100 8.26 9.01 -15.47
N LEU A 101 8.32 7.96 -16.29
CA LEU A 101 9.29 6.89 -16.08
C LEU A 101 10.73 7.38 -16.34
N PRO A 102 11.73 6.79 -15.67
CA PRO A 102 13.15 6.98 -16.00
C PRO A 102 13.44 6.67 -17.47
N GLU A 103 14.44 7.34 -18.06
CA GLU A 103 14.81 7.19 -19.47
C GLU A 103 15.07 5.73 -19.86
N GLU A 104 15.63 4.92 -18.96
CA GLU A 104 15.94 3.50 -19.18
C GLU A 104 14.69 2.64 -19.39
N LEU A 105 13.53 3.12 -18.95
CA LEU A 105 12.24 2.43 -19.08
C LEU A 105 11.34 3.04 -20.16
N LYS A 106 11.63 4.26 -20.63
CA LYS A 106 10.83 4.93 -21.66
C LYS A 106 10.86 4.14 -22.96
N GLY A 107 9.68 3.99 -23.59
CA GLY A 107 9.51 3.21 -24.83
C GLY A 107 9.61 1.69 -24.68
N HIS A 108 9.98 1.18 -23.50
CA HIS A 108 10.16 -0.26 -23.24
C HIS A 108 9.24 -0.81 -22.14
N ALA A 109 8.55 0.04 -21.38
CA ALA A 109 7.61 -0.36 -20.34
C ALA A 109 6.18 -0.55 -20.87
N LYS A 110 5.43 -1.45 -20.22
CA LYS A 110 3.98 -1.62 -20.39
C LYS A 110 3.31 -1.58 -19.01
N VAL A 111 2.07 -1.09 -18.97
CA VAL A 111 1.29 -1.01 -17.73
C VAL A 111 0.33 -2.19 -17.64
N GLN A 112 0.36 -2.90 -16.51
CA GLN A 112 -0.66 -3.88 -16.14
C GLN A 112 -1.49 -3.32 -14.99
N PHE A 113 -2.78 -3.09 -15.23
CA PHE A 113 -3.71 -2.71 -14.18
C PHE A 113 -4.10 -3.94 -13.36
N CYS A 114 -3.87 -3.87 -12.06
CA CYS A 114 -4.23 -4.91 -11.09
C CYS A 114 -5.41 -4.42 -10.23
N SER A 115 -5.92 -5.27 -9.35
CA SER A 115 -6.80 -4.84 -8.26
C SER A 115 -6.15 -3.70 -7.45
N PRO A 116 -6.93 -2.83 -6.78
CA PRO A 116 -6.44 -1.57 -6.21
C PRO A 116 -5.67 -1.78 -4.89
N SER A 117 -4.62 -2.61 -4.91
CA SER A 117 -3.73 -2.84 -3.78
C SER A 117 -2.29 -3.13 -4.23
N GLY A 118 -1.32 -2.76 -3.40
CA GLY A 118 0.07 -3.13 -3.63
C GLY A 118 0.33 -4.64 -3.55
N THR A 119 -0.50 -5.37 -2.80
CA THR A 119 -0.43 -6.85 -2.71
C THR A 119 -0.67 -7.48 -4.09
N ASP A 120 -1.70 -7.00 -4.80
CA ASP A 120 -2.04 -7.52 -6.12
C ASP A 120 -1.00 -7.17 -7.18
N ALA A 121 -0.38 -5.98 -7.07
CA ALA A 121 0.74 -5.60 -7.92
C ALA A 121 1.96 -6.52 -7.71
N VAL A 122 2.27 -6.88 -6.46
CA VAL A 122 3.34 -7.84 -6.16
C VAL A 122 3.00 -9.23 -6.71
N ASP A 123 1.79 -9.72 -6.51
CA ASP A 123 1.37 -11.03 -7.02
C ASP A 123 1.38 -11.07 -8.57
N ALA A 124 1.01 -9.97 -9.23
CA ALA A 124 1.14 -9.83 -10.67
C ALA A 124 2.60 -9.86 -11.13
N ALA A 125 3.50 -9.15 -10.43
CA ALA A 125 4.93 -9.15 -10.72
C ALA A 125 5.56 -10.55 -10.54
N ILE A 126 5.18 -11.27 -9.47
CA ILE A 126 5.58 -12.66 -9.24
C ILE A 126 5.20 -13.52 -10.44
N LYS A 127 3.93 -13.45 -10.87
CA LYS A 127 3.45 -14.22 -12.03
C LYS A 127 4.21 -13.86 -13.30
N LEU A 128 4.37 -12.56 -13.57
CA LEU A 128 5.08 -12.08 -14.75
C LEU A 128 6.53 -12.59 -14.79
N CYS A 129 7.27 -12.47 -13.70
CA CYS A 129 8.65 -12.96 -13.61
C CYS A 129 8.73 -14.47 -13.85
N LYS A 130 7.87 -15.27 -13.18
CA LYS A 130 7.84 -16.72 -13.36
C LYS A 130 7.49 -17.13 -14.79
N THR A 131 6.49 -16.47 -15.39
CA THR A 131 6.08 -16.71 -16.78
C THR A 131 7.17 -16.33 -17.77
N ALA A 132 7.81 -15.19 -17.59
CA ALA A 132 8.84 -14.69 -18.52
C ALA A 132 10.13 -15.51 -18.45
N THR A 133 10.55 -15.97 -17.27
CA THR A 133 11.83 -16.68 -17.11
C THR A 133 11.70 -18.19 -17.05
N GLY A 134 10.50 -18.74 -16.83
CA GLY A 134 10.28 -20.17 -16.58
C GLY A 134 10.90 -20.68 -15.27
N ARG A 135 11.24 -19.78 -14.33
CA ARG A 135 11.88 -20.11 -13.05
C ARG A 135 10.88 -19.95 -11.90
N SER A 136 11.04 -20.74 -10.84
CA SER A 136 10.10 -20.73 -9.70
C SER A 136 10.59 -19.94 -8.49
N SER A 137 11.90 -19.86 -8.29
CA SER A 137 12.50 -19.25 -7.10
C SER A 137 12.45 -17.73 -7.13
N ILE A 138 12.14 -17.12 -5.99
CA ILE A 138 12.15 -15.67 -5.77
C ILE A 138 13.05 -15.35 -4.59
N ILE A 139 13.86 -14.30 -4.72
CA ILE A 139 14.64 -13.74 -3.61
C ILE A 139 13.89 -12.53 -3.05
N ALA A 140 13.73 -12.50 -1.73
CA ALA A 140 13.23 -11.36 -0.98
C ALA A 140 14.22 -10.96 0.12
N PHE A 141 14.00 -9.82 0.75
CA PHE A 141 14.93 -9.29 1.75
C PHE A 141 14.36 -9.32 3.18
N GLY A 142 15.24 -9.57 4.15
CA GLY A 142 14.89 -9.46 5.57
C GLY A 142 14.36 -8.06 5.90
N GLY A 143 13.24 -7.98 6.63
CA GLY A 143 12.58 -6.72 6.97
C GLY A 143 11.69 -6.11 5.88
N ALA A 144 11.66 -6.67 4.68
CA ALA A 144 10.80 -6.16 3.60
C ALA A 144 9.30 -6.31 3.91
N TYR A 145 8.47 -5.46 3.31
CA TYR A 145 7.01 -5.56 3.33
C TYR A 145 6.49 -5.54 1.90
N HIS A 146 5.80 -6.61 1.51
CA HIS A 146 5.28 -6.77 0.14
C HIS A 146 3.76 -6.95 0.08
N GLY A 147 3.10 -7.02 1.24
CA GLY A 147 1.65 -7.18 1.33
C GLY A 147 1.24 -8.34 2.24
N MET A 148 -0.07 -8.57 2.27
CA MET A 148 -0.72 -9.51 3.19
C MET A 148 -1.44 -10.66 2.49
N GLY A 149 -1.54 -10.64 1.16
CA GLY A 149 -2.03 -11.77 0.35
C GLY A 149 -1.04 -12.93 0.37
N HIS A 150 -1.50 -14.15 0.08
CA HIS A 150 -0.71 -15.37 0.32
C HIS A 150 0.64 -15.43 -0.41
N GLY A 151 0.71 -14.89 -1.64
CA GLY A 151 1.95 -14.77 -2.41
C GLY A 151 2.86 -13.68 -1.86
N ALA A 152 2.38 -12.44 -1.87
CA ALA A 152 3.05 -11.28 -1.31
C ALA A 152 3.54 -11.45 0.15
N LEU A 153 2.74 -12.07 1.02
CA LEU A 153 3.10 -12.36 2.42
C LEU A 153 4.26 -13.35 2.51
N ALA A 154 4.41 -14.26 1.54
CA ALA A 154 5.57 -15.14 1.46
C ALA A 154 6.87 -14.34 1.27
N LEU A 155 6.82 -13.21 0.53
CA LEU A 155 7.94 -12.29 0.30
C LEU A 155 8.15 -11.30 1.45
N THR A 156 7.14 -11.03 2.29
CA THR A 156 7.29 -10.15 3.46
C THR A 156 8.30 -10.73 4.47
N GLY A 157 9.30 -9.93 4.82
CA GLY A 157 10.37 -10.28 5.77
C GLY A 157 10.03 -9.98 7.24
N ASN A 158 8.92 -9.29 7.51
CA ASN A 158 8.39 -9.15 8.87
C ASN A 158 7.62 -10.42 9.28
N LEU A 159 8.20 -11.17 10.21
CA LEU A 159 7.76 -12.53 10.53
C LEU A 159 6.46 -12.61 11.33
N ASN A 160 6.03 -11.54 12.01
CA ASN A 160 4.92 -11.62 12.96
C ASN A 160 3.61 -12.08 12.32
N ALA A 161 3.24 -11.49 11.18
CA ALA A 161 2.05 -11.92 10.44
C ALA A 161 2.29 -13.22 9.66
N LYS A 162 3.50 -13.37 9.12
CA LYS A 162 3.91 -14.50 8.29
C LYS A 162 3.89 -15.83 9.05
N ASN A 163 4.41 -15.86 10.27
CA ASN A 163 4.55 -17.08 11.09
C ASN A 163 3.21 -17.68 11.54
N GLN A 164 2.11 -16.91 11.46
CA GLN A 164 0.77 -17.38 11.82
C GLN A 164 0.07 -18.09 10.65
N VAL A 165 0.64 -18.02 9.44
CA VAL A 165 0.03 -18.55 8.22
C VAL A 165 0.88 -19.70 7.68
N ASN A 166 0.31 -20.91 7.73
CA ASN A 166 0.94 -22.10 7.18
C ASN A 166 0.79 -22.18 5.66
N GLY A 167 1.76 -22.80 4.98
CA GLY A 167 1.65 -23.14 3.56
C GLY A 167 1.67 -21.93 2.62
N LEU A 168 2.41 -20.88 2.96
CA LEU A 168 2.68 -19.74 2.07
C LEU A 168 3.34 -20.18 0.74
N MET A 169 3.35 -19.29 -0.25
CA MET A 169 3.96 -19.57 -1.55
C MET A 169 5.38 -20.14 -1.40
N PRO A 170 5.68 -21.31 -1.98
CA PRO A 170 6.99 -21.94 -1.87
C PRO A 170 8.06 -21.21 -2.70
N ASP A 171 9.31 -21.67 -2.56
CA ASP A 171 10.49 -21.21 -3.31
C ASP A 171 10.82 -19.72 -3.11
N VAL A 172 10.56 -19.19 -1.91
CA VAL A 172 10.99 -17.84 -1.51
C VAL A 172 12.22 -17.95 -0.59
N HIS A 173 13.31 -17.34 -1.01
CA HIS A 173 14.57 -17.31 -0.27
C HIS A 173 14.84 -15.90 0.23
N PHE A 174 15.33 -15.77 1.46
CA PHE A 174 15.57 -14.48 2.09
C PHE A 174 17.06 -14.16 2.16
N PHE A 175 17.40 -12.94 1.71
CA PHE A 175 18.73 -12.38 1.81
C PHE A 175 18.76 -11.19 2.79
N PRO A 176 19.93 -10.88 3.36
CA PRO A 176 20.11 -9.68 4.18
C PRO A 176 19.86 -8.40 3.36
N TYR A 177 19.12 -7.45 3.92
CA TYR A 177 19.01 -6.11 3.35
C TYR A 177 20.21 -5.24 3.80
N PRO A 178 20.83 -4.44 2.91
CA PRO A 178 21.94 -3.57 3.28
C PRO A 178 21.43 -2.45 4.19
N TYR A 179 21.59 -2.63 5.50
CA TYR A 179 21.17 -1.68 6.52
C TYR A 179 22.38 -1.12 7.27
N SER A 180 22.86 0.05 6.87
CA SER A 180 24.11 0.65 7.38
C SER A 180 24.19 0.78 8.91
N TYR A 181 23.08 1.10 9.58
CA TYR A 181 23.05 1.25 11.04
C TYR A 181 23.03 -0.10 11.78
N ARG A 182 22.47 -1.15 11.17
CA ARG A 182 22.40 -2.51 11.75
C ARG A 182 22.76 -3.54 10.69
N CYS A 183 23.99 -3.47 10.18
CA CYS A 183 24.43 -4.37 9.12
C CYS A 183 24.30 -5.81 9.61
N PRO A 184 23.64 -6.70 8.84
CA PRO A 184 23.45 -8.09 9.25
C PRO A 184 24.78 -8.86 9.38
N PHE A 185 25.86 -8.32 8.83
CA PHE A 185 27.22 -8.87 8.93
C PHE A 185 28.06 -8.26 10.07
N GLY A 186 27.48 -7.35 10.88
CA GLY A 186 28.19 -6.68 11.98
C GLY A 186 29.15 -5.57 11.53
N LEU A 187 29.08 -5.15 10.26
CA LEU A 187 29.84 -4.04 9.70
C LEU A 187 29.12 -2.70 9.91
N GLY A 188 29.79 -1.57 9.68
CA GLY A 188 29.20 -0.24 9.81
C GLY A 188 29.67 0.70 8.70
N GLY A 189 28.93 1.79 8.46
CA GLY A 189 29.26 2.77 7.42
C GLY A 189 29.16 2.17 6.01
N GLU A 190 29.97 2.71 5.08
CA GLU A 190 30.01 2.26 3.67
C GLU A 190 30.39 0.78 3.52
N ALA A 191 31.28 0.27 4.39
CA ALA A 191 31.68 -1.13 4.37
C ALA A 191 30.53 -2.11 4.63
N GLY A 192 29.46 -1.68 5.32
CA GLY A 192 28.24 -2.47 5.51
C GLY A 192 27.20 -2.32 4.40
N VAL A 193 27.36 -1.31 3.52
CA VAL A 193 26.53 -1.11 2.32
C VAL A 193 27.10 -1.90 1.14
N ASP A 194 28.43 -2.01 1.05
CA ASP A 194 29.15 -2.70 -0.03
C ASP A 194 29.23 -4.23 0.13
N ALA A 195 28.96 -4.75 1.33
CA ALA A 195 29.02 -6.17 1.69
C ALA A 195 27.70 -6.91 1.41
#